data_AF-A0ABD2JZV4-F1
#
_entry.id   AF-A0ABD2JZV4-F1
#
_cell.length_a   1.000
_cell.length_b   1.000
_cell.length_c   1.000
_cell.angle_alpha   90.00
_cell.angle_beta   90.00
_cell.angle_gamma   90.00
#
_symmetry.space_group_name_H-M   'P 1'
#
loop_
_entity.id
_entity.type
_entity.pdbx_description
1 polymer ?
#
loop_
_entity_poly.entity_id
_entity_poly.type
_entity_poly.pdbx_seq_one_letter_code
_entity_poly.pdbx_strand_id
1 'polypeptide(L)'
;MLGLVNQMVGMCRELVTMVREQDGERNPNMVFDEERRQHSVVIAQLPESNSPTPTQRATEDLANVKELMDHCEVECLPTQVYKMGKKQADGRPSFVAPLPVEK
;
A
#
# COMPACT_ATOMS: atom_id res chain seq x y z
N MET A 1 26.95 5.99 18.46
CA MET A 1 25.50 5.98 18.13
C MET A 1 25.22 5.80 16.64
N LEU A 2 25.92 6.48 15.71
CA LEU A 2 25.71 6.31 14.25
C LEU A 2 25.88 4.87 13.72
N GLY A 3 26.84 4.09 14.28
CA GLY A 3 27.07 2.70 13.85
C GLY A 3 25.89 1.75 14.12
N LEU A 4 25.18 1.94 15.24
CA LEU A 4 24.03 1.11 15.60
C LEU A 4 22.83 1.38 14.68
N VAL A 5 22.60 2.66 14.33
CA VAL A 5 21.53 3.06 13.40
C VAL A 5 21.78 2.47 12.02
N ASN A 6 23.01 2.52 11.51
CA ASN A 6 23.35 1.94 10.22
C ASN A 6 23.17 0.42 10.19
N GLN A 7 23.51 -0.27 11.29
CA GLN A 7 23.27 -1.71 11.43
C GLN A 7 21.77 -2.04 11.44
N MET A 8 20.96 -1.26 12.17
CA MET A 8 19.50 -1.42 12.20
C MET A 8 18.87 -1.17 10.83
N VAL A 9 19.32 -0.16 10.10
CA VAL A 9 18.86 0.11 8.72
C VAL A 9 19.18 -1.08 7.80
N GLY A 10 20.37 -1.68 7.93
CA GLY A 10 20.76 -2.87 7.19
C GLY A 10 19.82 -4.05 7.44
N MET A 11 19.56 -4.38 8.71
CA MET A 11 18.66 -5.46 9.10
C MET A 11 17.22 -5.23 8.61
N CYS A 12 16.71 -4.00 8.75
CA CYS A 12 15.38 -3.66 8.25
C CYS A 12 15.29 -3.82 6.72
N ARG A 13 16.35 -3.51 5.98
CA ARG A 13 16.38 -3.66 4.53
C ARG A 13 16.32 -5.12 4.09
N GLU A 14 17.08 -5.99 4.75
CA GLU A 14 17.07 -7.44 4.51
C GLU A 14 15.71 -8.06 4.86
N LEU A 15 15.11 -7.64 5.96
CA LEU A 15 13.75 -8.08 6.34
C LEU A 15 12.73 -7.71 5.26
N VAL A 16 12.79 -6.47 4.74
CA VAL A 16 11.88 -6.02 3.67
C VAL A 16 12.07 -6.82 2.39
N THR A 17 13.31 -7.22 2.04
CA THR A 17 13.54 -8.09 0.87
C THR A 17 12.98 -9.49 1.09
N MET A 18 13.19 -10.08 2.28
CA MET A 18 12.66 -11.41 2.61
C MET A 18 11.13 -11.45 2.60
N VAL A 19 10.47 -10.41 3.15
CA VAL A 19 8.99 -10.30 3.12
C VAL A 19 8.48 -10.22 1.68
N ARG A 20 9.15 -9.49 0.80
CA ARG A 20 8.77 -9.39 -0.62
C ARG A 20 8.93 -10.69 -1.39
N GLU A 21 9.88 -11.53 -1.01
CA GLU A 21 10.15 -12.82 -1.65
C GLU A 21 9.16 -13.91 -1.19
N GLN A 22 8.55 -13.76 0.00
CA GLN A 22 7.58 -14.71 0.54
C GLN A 22 6.17 -14.62 -0.06
N ASP A 23 5.82 -13.59 -0.83
CA ASP A 23 4.49 -13.45 -1.48
C ASP A 23 4.20 -14.51 -2.57
N GLY A 24 5.16 -15.42 -2.86
CA GLY A 24 5.07 -16.43 -3.91
C GLY A 24 4.36 -17.74 -3.56
N GLU A 25 4.15 -18.08 -2.28
CA GLU A 25 3.54 -19.35 -1.87
C GLU A 25 2.16 -19.16 -1.21
N ARG A 26 1.11 -19.41 -2.00
CA ARG A 26 -0.32 -19.33 -1.61
C ARG A 26 -0.66 -20.31 -0.49
N ASN A 27 -1.33 -19.82 0.55
CA ASN A 27 -1.81 -20.55 1.74
C ASN A 27 -3.33 -20.25 1.97
N PRO A 28 -4.10 -21.06 2.72
CA PRO A 28 -5.35 -21.75 2.36
C PRO A 28 -6.64 -20.94 2.63
N ASN A 29 -6.57 -19.61 2.71
CA ASN A 29 -7.64 -18.76 3.23
C ASN A 29 -8.47 -18.07 2.15
N MET A 30 -8.91 -18.82 1.13
CA MET A 30 -9.66 -18.28 -0.02
C MET A 30 -10.93 -17.50 0.37
N VAL A 31 -11.57 -17.84 1.49
CA VAL A 31 -12.76 -17.12 2.00
C VAL A 31 -12.39 -15.73 2.52
N PHE A 32 -11.29 -15.62 3.27
CA PHE A 32 -10.79 -14.33 3.76
C PHE A 32 -10.28 -13.45 2.61
N ASP A 33 -9.71 -14.04 1.57
CA ASP A 33 -9.28 -13.29 0.39
C ASP A 33 -10.45 -12.69 -0.39
N GLU A 34 -11.58 -13.40 -0.47
CA GLU A 34 -12.76 -12.92 -1.18
C GLU A 34 -13.47 -11.79 -0.41
N GLU A 35 -13.62 -11.93 0.91
CA GLU A 35 -14.15 -10.85 1.76
C GLU A 35 -13.28 -9.59 1.68
N ARG A 36 -11.96 -9.76 1.73
CA ARG A 36 -11.02 -8.64 1.55
C ARG A 36 -11.15 -7.99 0.17
N ARG A 37 -11.40 -8.77 -0.89
CA ARG A 37 -11.64 -8.22 -2.24
C ARG A 37 -12.95 -7.44 -2.33
N GLN A 38 -14.03 -7.96 -1.75
CA GLN A 38 -15.32 -7.28 -1.74
C GLN A 38 -15.25 -5.91 -1.06
N HIS A 39 -14.37 -5.78 -0.06
CA HIS A 39 -14.16 -4.55 0.68
C HIS A 39 -12.90 -3.80 0.24
N SER A 40 -12.39 -4.05 -0.97
CA SER A 40 -11.22 -3.34 -1.50
C SER A 40 -11.55 -2.65 -2.82
N VAL A 41 -11.15 -1.40 -2.95
CA VAL A 41 -11.23 -0.67 -4.23
C VAL A 41 -9.86 -0.56 -4.87
N VAL A 42 -9.80 -0.74 -6.18
CA VAL A 42 -8.60 -0.51 -6.99
C VAL A 42 -8.71 0.85 -7.65
N ILE A 43 -7.80 1.76 -7.32
CA ILE A 43 -7.73 3.08 -7.91
C ILE A 43 -6.57 3.09 -8.91
N ALA A 44 -6.87 3.27 -10.19
CA ALA A 44 -5.87 3.37 -11.24
C ALA A 44 -5.58 4.83 -11.60
N GLN A 45 -4.40 5.06 -12.17
CA GLN A 45 -4.00 6.35 -12.75
C GLN A 45 -3.86 7.53 -11.76
N LEU A 46 -3.64 7.24 -10.48
CA LEU A 46 -3.25 8.26 -9.52
C LEU A 46 -1.79 8.71 -9.78
N PRO A 47 -1.48 10.02 -9.72
CA PRO A 47 -0.12 10.51 -9.91
C PRO A 47 0.88 9.92 -8.89
N GLU A 48 2.07 9.50 -9.33
CA GLU A 48 3.13 9.13 -8.39
C GLU A 48 3.71 10.34 -7.68
N SER A 49 3.79 10.22 -6.35
CA SER A 49 4.66 11.10 -5.57
C SER A 49 6.13 10.90 -5.96
N ASN A 50 6.80 12.01 -6.24
CA ASN A 50 8.25 12.10 -6.44
C ASN A 50 9.00 12.47 -5.15
N SER A 51 8.34 12.43 -3.99
CA SER A 51 8.96 12.81 -2.73
C SER A 51 10.17 11.93 -2.40
N PRO A 52 11.23 12.52 -1.79
CA PRO A 52 12.52 11.84 -1.65
C PRO A 52 12.44 10.66 -0.69
N THR A 53 11.56 10.71 0.31
CA THR A 53 11.45 9.67 1.35
C THR A 53 10.25 8.74 1.11
N PRO A 54 10.40 7.42 1.34
CA PRO A 54 9.29 6.47 1.18
C PRO A 54 8.07 6.80 2.05
N THR A 55 8.29 7.23 3.29
CA THR A 55 7.20 7.59 4.22
C THR A 55 6.39 8.77 3.70
N GLN A 56 7.06 9.80 3.19
CA GLN A 56 6.37 10.97 2.63
C GLN A 56 5.56 10.61 1.38
N ARG A 57 6.10 9.75 0.51
CA ARG A 57 5.33 9.21 -0.63
C ARG A 57 4.08 8.47 -0.17
N ALA A 58 4.19 7.61 0.85
CA ALA A 58 3.03 6.88 1.39
C ALA A 58 1.99 7.82 2.03
N THR A 59 2.43 8.89 2.69
CA THR A 59 1.53 9.93 3.23
C THR A 59 0.78 10.66 2.12
N GLU A 60 1.46 11.03 1.05
CA GLU A 60 0.84 11.67 -0.13
C GLU A 60 -0.12 10.72 -0.84
N ASP A 61 0.25 9.45 -1.02
CA ASP A 61 -0.62 8.43 -1.59
C ASP A 61 -1.92 8.29 -0.76
N LEU A 62 -1.83 8.26 0.57
CA LEU A 62 -3.00 8.23 1.47
C LEU A 62 -3.86 9.50 1.36
N ALA A 63 -3.23 10.68 1.25
CA ALA A 63 -3.96 11.94 1.09
C ALA A 63 -4.77 11.96 -0.21
N ASN A 64 -4.16 11.55 -1.32
CA ASN A 64 -4.82 11.47 -2.62
C ASN A 64 -6.01 10.50 -2.61
N VAL A 65 -5.87 9.35 -1.94
CA VAL A 65 -6.97 8.39 -1.80
C VAL A 65 -8.12 8.98 -0.99
N LYS A 66 -7.84 9.71 0.10
CA LYS A 66 -8.88 10.38 0.89
C LYS A 66 -9.63 11.44 0.09
N GLU A 67 -8.92 12.27 -0.67
CA GLU A 67 -9.53 13.27 -1.54
C GLU A 67 -10.47 12.62 -2.57
N LEU A 68 -10.07 11.49 -3.16
CA LEU A 68 -10.94 10.73 -4.06
C LEU A 68 -12.18 10.18 -3.34
N MET A 69 -12.02 9.66 -2.13
CA MET A 69 -13.13 9.16 -1.32
C MET A 69 -14.12 10.28 -0.96
N ASP A 70 -13.62 11.46 -0.63
CA ASP A 70 -14.44 12.66 -0.39
C ASP A 70 -15.24 13.03 -1.65
N HIS A 71 -14.62 13.00 -2.83
CA HIS A 71 -15.31 13.22 -4.11
C HIS A 71 -16.36 12.16 -4.45
N CYS A 72 -16.19 10.94 -3.93
CA CYS A 72 -17.14 9.84 -4.10
C CYS A 72 -18.17 9.76 -2.96
N GLU A 73 -18.19 10.72 -2.03
CA GLU A 73 -19.07 10.75 -0.87
C GLU A 73 -18.97 9.48 0.00
N VAL A 74 -17.78 8.89 0.06
CA VAL A 74 -17.52 7.71 0.88
C VAL A 74 -17.22 8.17 2.31
N GLU A 75 -18.16 7.95 3.22
CA GLU A 75 -18.10 8.45 4.60
C GLU A 75 -17.18 7.64 5.54
N CYS A 76 -16.41 6.69 5.00
CA CYS A 76 -15.58 5.80 5.78
C CYS A 76 -14.09 5.99 5.46
N LEU A 77 -13.21 5.69 6.42
CA LEU A 77 -11.76 5.83 6.21
C LEU A 77 -11.16 4.53 5.69
N PRO A 78 -10.21 4.58 4.73
CA PRO A 78 -9.53 3.39 4.26
C PRO A 78 -8.64 2.84 5.39
N THR A 79 -8.70 1.53 5.60
CA THR A 79 -7.93 0.87 6.67
C THR A 79 -6.44 0.76 6.32
N GLN A 80 -6.13 0.58 5.05
CA GLN A 80 -4.76 0.55 4.51
C GLN A 80 -4.78 1.14 3.10
N VAL A 81 -3.63 1.61 2.62
CA VAL A 81 -3.44 2.03 1.23
C VAL A 81 -2.07 1.53 0.78
N TYR A 82 -2.02 0.79 -0.31
CA TYR A 82 -0.77 0.28 -0.86
C TYR A 82 -0.79 0.23 -2.38
N LYS A 83 0.41 0.28 -2.97
CA LYS A 83 0.62 0.18 -4.42
C LYS A 83 0.59 -1.28 -4.85
N MET A 84 -0.13 -1.55 -5.93
CA MET A 84 -0.18 -2.84 -6.59
C MET A 84 0.67 -2.83 -7.86
N GLY A 85 1.41 -3.93 -8.04
CA GLY A 85 2.18 -4.20 -9.26
C GLY A 85 3.58 -3.58 -9.28
N LYS A 86 4.28 -3.84 -10.39
CA LYS A 86 5.54 -3.16 -10.71
C LYS A 86 5.23 -1.72 -11.12
N LYS A 87 6.17 -0.79 -10.90
CA LYS A 87 6.08 0.57 -11.48
C LYS A 87 5.73 0.43 -12.96
N GLN A 88 4.57 0.94 -13.36
CA GLN A 88 4.13 0.86 -14.74
C GLN A 88 5.06 1.73 -15.61
N ALA A 89 5.26 1.34 -16.86
CA ALA A 89 6.18 2.04 -17.78
C ALA A 89 5.72 3.49 -18.08
N ASP A 90 4.44 3.78 -17.87
CA ASP A 90 3.84 5.11 -17.97
C ASP A 90 3.97 5.95 -16.67
N GLY A 91 4.57 5.38 -15.63
CA GLY A 91 4.75 6.02 -14.33
C GLY A 91 3.49 6.10 -13.48
N ARG A 92 2.43 5.33 -13.79
CA ARG A 92 1.15 5.37 -13.06
C ARG A 92 0.90 4.09 -12.24
N PRO A 93 0.82 4.16 -10.90
CA PRO A 93 0.54 3.01 -10.07
C PRO A 93 -0.97 2.76 -9.99
N SER A 94 -1.31 1.51 -9.69
CA SER A 94 -2.63 1.16 -9.18
C SER A 94 -2.53 1.03 -7.67
N PHE A 95 -3.50 1.58 -6.94
CA PHE A 95 -3.59 1.48 -5.50
C PHE A 95 -4.73 0.57 -5.10
N VAL A 96 -4.56 -0.16 -4.00
CA VAL A 96 -5.65 -0.84 -3.32
C VAL A 96 -5.87 -0.16 -1.97
N ALA A 97 -7.12 0.25 -1.74
CA ALA A 97 -7.56 0.79 -0.47
C ALA A 97 -8.70 -0.11 0.07
N PRO A 98 -8.44 -0.93 1.11
CA PRO A 98 -9.50 -1.61 1.83
C PRO A 98 -10.40 -0.61 2.57
N LEU A 99 -11.69 -0.71 2.31
CA LEU A 99 -12.76 -0.09 3.07
C LEU A 99 -12.91 -0.79 4.43
N PRO A 100 -13.35 -0.07 5.47
CA PRO A 100 -13.63 -0.66 6.76
C PRO A 100 -14.79 -1.64 6.65
N VAL A 101 -14.64 -2.79 7.31
CA VAL A 101 -15.70 -3.80 7.41
C VAL A 101 -16.65 -3.35 8.51
N GLU A 102 -17.91 -3.08 8.17
CA GLU A 102 -18.95 -2.93 9.18
C GLU A 102 -19.08 -4.26 9.95
N LYS A 103 -18.95 -4.19 11.28
CA LYS A 103 -19.03 -5.36 12.17
C LYS A 103 -20.47 -5.66 12.55
#